data_AF-A0A8T2XHB5-F1
#
_entry.id   AF-A0A8T2XHB5-F1
#
_cell.length_a   1.000
_cell.length_b   1.000
_cell.length_c   1.000
_cell.angle_alpha   90.00
_cell.angle_beta   90.00
_cell.angle_gamma   90.00
#
_symmetry.space_group_name_H-M   'P 1'
#
loop_
_entity.id
_entity.type
_entity.pdbx_description
1 polymer ?
#
loop_
_entity_poly.entity_id
_entity_poly.type
_entity_poly.pdbx_seq_one_letter_code
_entity_poly.pdbx_strand_id
1 'polypeptide(L)' 'MTIGVEALPLTFVAHALAVAGAVTVLVWNLYYRGGLAWEATNKSLIFNLHPVLMLIGLIIIGGE' A
#
# COMPACT_ATOMS: atom_id res chain seq x y z
N MET A 1 -27.18 8.57 -7.64
CA MET A 1 -26.38 9.37 -8.58
C MET A 1 -25.62 8.39 -9.46
N THR A 2 -25.89 8.33 -10.77
CA THR A 2 -25.11 7.49 -11.70
C THR A 2 -24.16 8.40 -12.47
N ILE A 3 -22.87 8.03 -12.47
CA ILE A 3 -21.80 8.85 -13.03
C ILE A 3 -21.63 8.67 -14.56
N GLY A 4 -22.53 7.96 -15.24
CA GLY A 4 -22.51 7.83 -16.71
C GLY A 4 -21.28 7.12 -17.30
N VAL A 5 -20.42 6.58 -16.44
CA VAL A 5 -19.19 5.86 -16.80
C VAL A 5 -19.37 4.40 -16.41
N GLU A 6 -19.02 3.50 -17.34
CA GLU A 6 -19.01 2.06 -17.11
C GLU A 6 -18.04 1.70 -15.97
N ALA A 7 -18.38 0.70 -15.14
CA ALA A 7 -17.56 0.33 -13.98
C ALA A 7 -16.18 -0.24 -14.38
N LEU A 8 -16.10 -0.89 -15.54
CA LEU A 8 -14.92 -1.60 -16.03
C LEU A 8 -13.65 -0.73 -16.15
N PRO A 9 -13.66 0.44 -16.80
CA PRO A 9 -12.51 1.34 -16.82
C PRO A 9 -12.11 1.86 -15.43
N LEU A 10 -13.09 2.05 -14.53
CA LEU A 10 -12.81 2.51 -13.16
C LEU A 10 -12.04 1.45 -12.36
N THR A 11 -12.41 0.18 -12.51
CA THR A 11 -11.70 -0.94 -11.86
C THR A 11 -10.23 -1.00 -12.27
N PHE A 12 -9.92 -0.83 -13.56
CA PHE A 12 -8.53 -0.81 -14.03
C PHE A 12 -7.72 0.34 -13.44
N VAL A 13 -8.31 1.53 -13.33
CA VAL A 13 -7.64 2.69 -12.70
C VAL A 13 -7.37 2.41 -11.22
N ALA A 14 -8.35 1.86 -10.50
CA ALA A 14 -8.18 1.49 -9.09
C ALA A 14 -7.05 0.48 -8.90
N HIS A 15 -7.00 -0.58 -9.70
CA HIS A 15 -5.94 -1.59 -9.64
C HIS A 15 -4.56 -1.01 -9.98
N ALA A 16 -4.47 -0.17 -11.01
CA ALA A 16 -3.21 0.47 -11.38
C ALA A 16 -2.67 1.36 -10.24
N LEU A 17 -3.55 2.12 -9.58
CA LEU A 17 -3.19 2.94 -8.42
C LEU A 17 -2.82 2.09 -7.20
N ALA A 18 -3.52 0.97 -6.97
CA ALA A 18 -3.20 0.03 -5.91
C ALA A 18 -1.78 -0.54 -6.09
N VAL A 19 -1.44 -0.99 -7.31
CA VAL A 19 -0.09 -1.48 -7.63
C VAL A 19 0.96 -0.38 -7.45
N ALA A 20 0.72 0.83 -7.96
CA ALA A 20 1.64 1.95 -7.79
C ALA A 20 1.85 2.31 -6.30
N GLY A 21 0.78 2.32 -5.50
CA GLY A 21 0.83 2.55 -4.06
C GLY A 21 1.62 1.47 -3.32
N ALA A 22 1.39 0.19 -3.65
CA ALA A 22 2.13 -0.93 -3.07
C ALA A 22 3.64 -0.86 -3.38
N VAL A 23 4.01 -0.55 -4.62
CA VAL A 23 5.42 -0.36 -4.99
C VAL A 23 6.04 0.81 -4.22
N THR A 24 5.33 1.94 -4.15
CA THR A 24 5.84 3.15 -3.51
C THR A 24 6.04 2.95 -2.00
N VAL A 25 5.10 2.28 -1.30
CA VAL A 25 5.25 2.01 0.14
C VAL A 25 6.38 1.02 0.42
N LEU A 26 6.61 0.06 -0.48
CA LEU A 26 7.74 -0.87 -0.36
C LEU A 26 9.07 -0.16 -0.60
N VAL A 27 9.18 0.67 -1.65
CA VAL A 27 10.40 1.47 -1.89
C VAL A 27 10.67 2.41 -0.72
N TRP A 28 9.64 3.06 -0.18
CA TRP A 28 9.78 3.91 1.00
C TRP A 28 10.34 3.15 2.20
N ASN A 29 9.77 2.00 2.54
CA ASN A 29 10.16 1.28 3.74
C ASN A 29 11.44 0.45 3.59
N LEU A 30 11.67 -0.15 2.41
CA LEU A 30 12.84 -0.98 2.15
C LEU A 30 14.09 -0.15 1.82
N TYR A 31 13.97 0.83 0.92
CA TYR A 31 15.13 1.60 0.45
C TYR A 31 15.40 2.82 1.35
N TYR A 32 14.40 3.65 1.62
CA TYR A 32 14.62 4.90 2.34
C TYR A 32 14.60 4.76 3.87
N ARG A 33 13.82 3.84 4.42
CA ARG A 33 13.68 3.67 5.89
C ARG A 33 14.53 2.52 6.47
N GLY A 34 15.30 1.83 5.64
CA GLY A 34 16.27 0.82 6.08
C GLY A 34 15.70 -0.57 6.35
N GLY A 35 14.47 -0.87 5.90
CA GLY A 35 13.91 -2.22 5.91
C GLY A 35 12.72 -2.42 6.85
N LEU A 36 12.36 -3.70 7.01
CA LEU A 36 11.23 -4.17 7.83
C LEU A 36 11.75 -5.24 8.80
N ALA A 37 11.37 -5.15 10.07
CA ALA A 37 11.72 -6.15 11.05
C ALA A 37 10.61 -6.33 12.09
N TRP A 38 10.22 -7.56 12.38
CA TRP A 38 9.27 -7.86 13.46
C TRP A 38 9.89 -7.64 14.85
N GLU A 39 11.20 -7.83 14.95
CA GLU A 39 11.98 -7.58 16.15
C GLU A 39 13.28 -6.87 15.78
N ALA A 40 13.56 -5.74 16.43
CA ALA A 40 14.78 -4.96 16.23
C ALA A 40 15.06 -4.07 17.46
N THR A 41 16.35 -3.82 17.70
CA THR A 41 16.81 -2.80 18.66
C THR A 41 16.36 -1.41 18.19
N ASN A 42 16.47 -1.14 16.89
CA ASN A 42 15.93 0.08 16.28
C ASN A 42 14.42 -0.07 16.04
N LYS A 43 13.61 0.58 16.88
CA LYS A 43 12.13 0.53 16.82
C LYS A 43 11.54 1.13 15.54
N SER A 44 12.30 1.94 14.79
CA SER A 44 11.85 2.47 13.50
C SER A 44 11.61 1.34 12.47
N LEU A 45 12.40 0.26 12.50
CA LEU A 45 12.24 -0.89 11.59
C LEU A 45 10.97 -1.69 11.87
N ILE A 46 10.55 -1.74 13.13
CA ILE A 46 9.27 -2.34 13.54
C ILE A 46 8.12 -1.44 13.11
N PHE A 47 8.26 -0.12 13.29
CA PHE A 47 7.24 0.82 12.84
C PHE A 47 7.01 0.75 11.32
N ASN A 48 8.04 0.50 10.51
CA ASN A 48 7.90 0.40 9.05
C ASN A 48 6.94 -0.72 8.60
N LEU A 49 6.67 -1.74 9.44
CA LEU A 49 5.63 -2.74 9.17
C LEU A 49 4.23 -2.10 9.14
N HIS A 50 3.98 -1.09 9.98
CA HIS A 50 2.67 -0.43 10.07
C HIS A 50 2.20 0.16 8.74
N PRO A 51 2.91 1.09 8.08
CA PRO A 51 2.43 1.67 6.82
C PRO A 51 2.30 0.62 5.70
N VAL A 52 3.18 -0.39 5.66
CA VAL A 52 3.09 -1.47 4.66
C VAL A 52 1.82 -2.30 4.84
N LEU A 53 1.57 -2.76 6.07
CA LEU A 53 0.41 -3.60 6.38
C LEU A 53 -0.91 -2.82 6.29
N MET A 54 -0.92 -1.55 6.67
CA MET A 54 -2.13 -0.71 6.56
C MET A 54 -2.48 -0.41 5.11
N LEU A 55 -1.50 -0.05 4.26
CA LEU A 55 -1.80 0.26 2.87
C LEU A 55 -2.21 -1.00 2.08
N ILE A 56 -1.46 -2.09 2.21
CA ILE A 56 -1.75 -3.31 1.45
C ILE A 56 -2.96 -4.05 2.01
N GLY A 57 -3.03 -4.22 3.33
CA GLY A 57 -4.09 -4.97 3.99
C GLY A 57 -5.41 -4.21 4.09
N LEU A 58 -5.42 -3.07 4.79
CA LEU A 58 -6.67 -2.37 5.06
C LEU A 58 -7.19 -1.58 3.85
N ILE A 59 -6.30 -0.91 3.11
CA ILE A 59 -6.74 0.02 2.05
C ILE A 59 -6.90 -0.68 0.71
N ILE A 60 -5.87 -1.39 0.24
CA ILE A 60 -5.92 -2.08 -1.06
C ILE A 60 -6.82 -3.31 -0.94
N ILE A 61 -6.43 -4.33 -0.17
CA ILE A 61 -7.20 -5.58 -0.07
C ILE A 61 -8.59 -5.35 0.54
N GLY A 62 -8.73 -4.43 1.50
CA GLY A 62 -10.04 -4.09 2.07
C GLY A 62 -10.96 -3.28 1.12
N GLY A 63 -10.42 -2.74 0.02
CA GLY A 63 -11.17 -2.00 -0.99
C GLY A 63 -11.49 -2.79 -2.26
N GLU A 64 -10.87 -3.95 -2.45
CA GLU A 64 -11.22 -4.95 -3.48
C GLU A 64 -12.46 -5.77 -3.08
#